data_AF-A0A3N5QJF4-F1
#
_entry.id   AF-A0A3N5QJF4-F1
#
_cell.length_a   1.000
_cell.length_b   1.000
_cell.length_c   1.000
_cell.angle_alpha   90.00
_cell.angle_beta   90.00
_cell.angle_gamma   90.00
#
_symmetry.space_group_name_H-M   'P 1'
#
loop_
_entity.id
_entity.type
_entity.pdbx_description
1 polymer ?
#
loop_
_entity_poly.entity_id
_entity_poly.type
_entity_poly.pdbx_seq_one_letter_code
_entity_poly.pdbx_strand_id
1 'polypeptide(L)'
;MIYKIFFSGSFVFFTLLFTAGCVQPESINSSTAGNSNPEIKSMFADPLFVKVGATAQIKVEAEDPDLDPLSYEWTTAIGDIIGSGSEVRYSAAYCCAGINIITVTVADNKGAKTSKSIEVEIVF
;
A
#
# COMPACT_ATOMS: atom_id res chain seq x y z
N MET A 1 -18.87 -58.08 -4.44
CA MET A 1 -17.66 -58.44 -3.67
C MET A 1 -17.58 -57.45 -2.50
N ILE A 2 -18.01 -57.83 -1.28
CA ILE A 2 -17.18 -58.37 -0.17
C ILE A 2 -16.61 -57.19 0.68
N TYR A 3 -16.76 -57.00 2.01
CA TYR A 3 -17.29 -57.74 3.18
C TYR A 3 -17.97 -56.78 4.19
N LYS A 4 -18.97 -57.29 4.92
CA LYS A 4 -19.32 -56.81 6.28
C LYS A 4 -18.25 -57.29 7.27
N ILE A 5 -17.82 -56.42 8.19
CA ILE A 5 -17.14 -56.85 9.43
C ILE A 5 -17.80 -56.11 10.61
N PHE A 6 -18.46 -56.88 11.48
CA PHE A 6 -18.79 -56.49 12.84
C PHE A 6 -17.73 -57.10 13.76
N PHE A 7 -17.11 -56.30 14.64
CA PHE A 7 -16.41 -56.80 15.82
C PHE A 7 -16.96 -56.11 17.07
N SER A 8 -17.42 -56.97 17.97
CA SER A 8 -17.71 -56.77 19.39
C SER A 8 -16.40 -56.90 20.18
N GLY A 9 -16.18 -56.09 21.23
CA GLY A 9 -15.19 -56.39 22.27
C GLY A 9 -14.46 -55.21 22.93
N SER A 10 -14.89 -54.88 24.15
CA SER A 10 -14.19 -54.34 25.33
C SER A 10 -13.09 -53.25 25.26
N PHE A 11 -13.45 -52.13 25.90
CA PHE A 11 -12.70 -51.18 26.74
C PHE A 11 -11.15 -51.26 26.77
N VAL A 12 -10.52 -50.19 26.27
CA VAL A 12 -9.24 -49.70 26.78
C VAL A 12 -9.40 -48.21 27.10
N PHE A 13 -9.25 -47.87 28.37
CA PHE A 13 -9.12 -46.50 28.88
C PHE A 13 -7.87 -45.88 28.25
N PHE A 14 -8.02 -44.89 27.38
CA PHE A 14 -6.88 -44.06 26.99
C PHE A 14 -7.11 -42.64 27.51
N THR A 15 -6.18 -42.25 28.36
CA THR A 15 -6.13 -41.02 29.11
C THR A 15 -6.29 -39.79 28.22
N LEU A 16 -7.26 -38.97 28.61
CA LEU A 16 -7.43 -37.57 28.29
C LEU A 16 -6.07 -36.84 28.20
N LEU A 17 -5.74 -36.31 27.03
CA LEU A 17 -4.97 -35.07 26.91
C LEU A 17 -5.84 -34.10 26.13
N PHE A 18 -6.68 -33.35 26.86
CA PHE A 18 -7.20 -32.09 26.35
C PHE A 18 -5.99 -31.18 26.16
N THR A 19 -5.42 -31.14 24.96
CA THR A 19 -4.69 -29.93 24.58
C THR A 19 -5.77 -28.89 24.30
N ALA A 20 -6.07 -28.11 25.33
CA ALA A 20 -6.57 -26.76 25.19
C ALA A 20 -5.53 -25.97 24.38
N GLY A 21 -5.47 -26.23 23.08
CA GLY A 21 -4.92 -25.29 22.12
C GLY A 21 -5.99 -24.24 21.97
N CYS A 22 -5.94 -23.21 22.80
CA CYS A 22 -6.59 -21.95 22.48
C CYS A 22 -6.10 -21.59 21.08
N VAL A 23 -6.95 -21.72 20.05
CA VAL A 23 -6.80 -20.86 18.89
C VAL A 23 -6.95 -19.48 19.47
N GLN A 24 -5.84 -18.76 19.66
CA GLN A 24 -5.91 -17.34 19.95
C GLN A 24 -6.69 -16.77 18.76
N PRO A 25 -7.88 -16.17 18.96
CA PRO A 25 -8.39 -15.30 17.93
C PRO A 25 -7.27 -14.29 17.66
N GLU A 26 -6.87 -14.15 16.40
CA GLU A 26 -5.90 -13.13 15.98
C GLU A 26 -6.31 -11.84 16.67
N SER A 27 -5.44 -11.35 17.55
CA SER A 27 -5.69 -10.15 18.30
C SER A 27 -5.80 -9.02 17.29
N ILE A 28 -7.01 -8.64 16.91
CA ILE A 28 -7.31 -7.30 16.43
C ILE A 28 -6.97 -6.36 17.59
N ASN A 29 -5.68 -6.05 17.70
CA ASN A 29 -5.19 -4.96 18.51
C ASN A 29 -5.64 -3.67 17.81
N SER A 30 -6.95 -3.40 17.86
CA SER A 30 -7.49 -2.06 17.72
C SER A 30 -7.00 -1.32 18.95
N SER A 31 -5.77 -0.84 18.88
CA SER A 31 -5.12 -0.02 19.88
C SER A 31 -6.09 1.10 20.27
N THR A 32 -6.27 1.31 21.56
CA THR A 32 -6.86 2.51 22.16
C THR A 32 -5.91 3.72 22.02
N ALA A 33 -5.12 3.76 20.95
CA ALA A 33 -4.34 4.91 20.50
C ALA A 33 -5.15 5.59 19.38
N GLY A 34 -5.17 6.93 19.36
CA GLY A 34 -5.81 7.65 18.26
C GLY A 34 -5.14 7.32 16.92
N ASN A 35 -5.80 7.66 15.81
CA ASN A 35 -5.26 7.49 14.47
C ASN A 35 -3.97 8.32 14.27
N SER A 36 -2.95 7.68 13.71
CA SER A 36 -1.71 8.32 13.27
C SER A 36 -1.85 8.81 11.83
N ASN A 37 -0.97 9.73 11.41
CA ASN A 37 -0.93 10.14 10.02
C ASN A 37 -0.06 9.16 9.21
N PRO A 38 -0.35 8.94 7.92
CA PRO A 38 0.58 8.29 7.01
C PRO A 38 1.93 9.01 6.96
N GLU A 39 3.01 8.26 6.79
CA GLU A 39 4.37 8.78 6.66
C GLU A 39 4.94 8.51 5.27
N ILE A 40 5.37 9.56 4.56
CA ILE A 40 6.09 9.41 3.29
C ILE A 40 7.59 9.31 3.56
N LYS A 41 8.17 8.13 3.33
CA LYS A 41 9.60 7.85 3.53
C LYS A 41 10.44 8.38 2.39
N SER A 42 10.01 8.13 1.15
CA SER A 42 10.76 8.54 -0.04
C SER A 42 9.81 8.89 -1.18
N MET A 43 10.30 9.73 -2.09
CA MET A 43 9.62 10.07 -3.33
C MET A 43 10.69 10.32 -4.38
N PHE A 44 10.57 9.72 -5.55
CA PHE A 44 11.56 9.82 -6.61
C PHE A 44 10.91 9.92 -7.98
N ALA A 45 11.62 10.56 -8.91
CA ALA A 45 11.25 10.64 -10.31
C ALA A 45 12.44 10.24 -11.18
N ASP A 46 12.17 9.48 -12.23
CA ASP A 46 13.18 9.04 -13.19
C ASP A 46 12.63 9.15 -14.64
N PRO A 47 13.22 10.00 -15.50
CA PRO A 47 14.28 10.96 -15.19
C PRO A 47 13.75 12.24 -14.49
N LEU A 48 14.63 12.99 -13.84
CA LEU A 48 14.33 14.33 -13.32
C LEU A 48 14.33 15.42 -14.39
N PHE A 49 14.95 15.16 -15.54
CA PHE A 49 15.00 16.05 -16.70
C PHE A 49 14.27 15.37 -17.86
N VAL A 50 13.12 15.90 -18.24
CA VAL A 50 12.21 15.26 -19.19
C VAL A 50 12.05 16.16 -20.41
N LYS A 51 12.21 15.63 -21.60
CA LYS A 51 11.92 16.40 -22.82
C LYS A 51 10.42 16.69 -22.93
N VAL A 52 10.05 17.79 -23.57
CA VAL A 52 8.66 18.07 -23.94
C VAL A 52 8.02 16.85 -24.62
N GLY A 53 6.84 16.44 -24.16
CA GLY A 53 6.13 15.25 -24.66
C GLY A 53 6.67 13.90 -24.20
N ALA A 54 7.83 13.85 -23.52
CA ALA A 54 8.36 12.62 -22.94
C ALA A 54 7.76 12.36 -21.55
N THR A 55 8.14 11.23 -20.96
CA THR A 55 7.57 10.76 -19.69
C THR A 55 8.63 10.50 -18.64
N ALA A 56 8.27 10.69 -17.37
CA ALA A 56 9.02 10.20 -16.21
C ALA A 56 8.17 9.24 -15.39
N GLN A 57 8.81 8.24 -14.80
CA GLN A 57 8.22 7.43 -13.75
C GLN A 57 8.36 8.18 -12.43
N ILE A 58 7.31 8.17 -11.61
CA ILE A 58 7.31 8.78 -10.29
C ILE A 58 6.82 7.75 -9.30
N LYS A 59 7.57 7.54 -8.22
CA LYS A 59 7.16 6.64 -7.15
C LYS A 59 7.25 7.31 -5.79
N VAL A 60 6.44 6.83 -4.87
CA VAL A 60 6.42 7.21 -3.46
C VAL A 60 6.46 5.95 -2.60
N GLU A 61 7.28 5.97 -1.56
CA GLU A 61 7.23 4.98 -0.49
C GLU A 61 6.57 5.64 0.71
N ALA A 62 5.46 5.06 1.16
CA ALA A 62 4.72 5.54 2.32
C ALA A 62 4.22 4.35 3.14
N GLU A 63 4.12 4.55 4.45
CA GLU A 63 3.57 3.58 5.40
C GLU A 63 2.65 4.30 6.38
N ASP A 64 1.76 3.55 7.01
CA ASP A 64 0.95 4.05 8.12
C ASP A 64 1.41 3.35 9.42
N PRO A 65 1.71 4.08 10.50
CA PRO A 65 2.13 3.47 11.77
C PRO A 65 1.09 2.52 12.38
N ASP A 66 -0.20 2.76 12.12
CA ASP A 66 -1.31 1.92 12.56
C ASP A 66 -1.63 0.79 11.57
N LEU A 67 -0.83 0.68 10.49
CA LEU A 67 -0.98 -0.30 9.40
C LEU A 67 -2.32 -0.16 8.66
N ASP A 68 -2.89 1.05 8.65
CA ASP A 68 -4.10 1.33 7.90
C ASP A 68 -3.85 1.33 6.38
N PRO A 69 -4.83 0.89 5.56
CA PRO A 69 -4.71 0.95 4.10
C PRO A 69 -4.54 2.38 3.58
N LEU A 70 -3.59 2.56 2.66
CA LEU A 70 -3.27 3.86 2.07
C LEU A 70 -3.90 4.05 0.68
N SER A 71 -4.32 5.28 0.42
CA SER A 71 -4.78 5.78 -0.88
C SER A 71 -3.90 6.94 -1.35
N TYR A 72 -3.81 7.11 -2.68
CA TYR A 72 -2.86 8.02 -3.31
C TYR A 72 -3.56 8.91 -4.33
N GLU A 73 -3.47 10.23 -4.13
CA GLU A 73 -3.96 11.24 -5.06
C GLU A 73 -2.78 12.05 -5.60
N TRP A 74 -2.67 12.13 -6.92
CA TRP A 74 -1.58 12.80 -7.61
C TRP A 74 -2.07 14.05 -8.33
N THR A 75 -1.31 15.13 -8.24
CA THR A 75 -1.57 16.38 -8.95
C THR A 75 -0.30 16.91 -9.60
N THR A 76 -0.47 17.64 -10.70
CA THR A 76 0.61 18.32 -11.40
C THR A 76 0.12 19.66 -11.93
N ALA A 77 1.00 20.66 -12.01
CA ALA A 77 0.63 21.98 -12.54
C ALA A 77 0.53 21.97 -14.07
N ILE A 78 1.38 21.19 -14.73
CA ILE A 78 1.50 21.11 -16.19
C ILE A 78 1.74 19.66 -16.60
N GLY A 79 1.10 19.22 -17.69
CA GLY A 79 1.19 17.84 -18.17
C GLY A 79 0.14 16.94 -17.51
N ASP A 80 0.34 15.63 -17.65
CA ASP A 80 -0.65 14.63 -17.23
C ASP A 80 -0.03 13.57 -16.31
N ILE A 81 -0.81 13.10 -15.34
CA ILE A 81 -0.49 11.93 -14.53
C ILE A 81 -1.28 10.73 -15.07
N ILE A 82 -0.58 9.63 -15.32
CA ILE A 82 -1.14 8.40 -15.86
C ILE A 82 -0.89 7.26 -14.87
N GLY A 83 -1.97 6.63 -14.42
CA GLY A 83 -1.94 5.56 -13.41
C GLY A 83 -2.46 6.02 -12.06
N SER A 84 -2.27 5.18 -11.04
CA SER A 84 -2.70 5.42 -9.67
C SER A 84 -1.86 4.59 -8.70
N GLY A 85 -2.00 4.84 -7.39
CA GLY A 85 -1.26 4.13 -6.35
C GLY A 85 0.10 4.76 -6.05
N SER A 86 1.02 3.96 -5.53
CA SER A 86 2.37 4.40 -5.11
C SER A 86 3.32 4.69 -6.28
N GLU A 87 2.92 4.38 -7.51
CA GLU A 87 3.71 4.58 -8.72
C GLU A 87 2.83 5.07 -9.86
N VAL A 88 3.25 6.14 -10.52
CA VAL A 88 2.57 6.74 -11.67
C VAL A 88 3.57 7.10 -12.76
N ARG A 89 3.07 7.35 -13.96
CA ARG A 89 3.84 7.92 -15.05
C ARG A 89 3.38 9.35 -15.30
N TYR A 90 4.30 10.28 -15.16
CA TYR A 90 4.13 11.67 -15.57
C TYR A 90 4.41 11.82 -17.07
N SER A 91 3.58 12.59 -17.77
CA SER A 91 3.74 12.96 -19.17
C SER A 91 3.92 14.47 -19.27
N ALA A 92 5.10 14.91 -19.70
CA ALA A 92 5.41 16.33 -19.84
C ALA A 92 4.63 16.95 -21.00
N ALA A 93 4.13 18.17 -20.80
CA ALA A 93 3.44 18.91 -21.85
C ALA A 93 4.38 19.25 -23.03
N TYR A 94 3.79 19.47 -24.21
CA TYR A 94 4.53 19.83 -25.43
C TYR A 94 4.83 21.33 -25.54
N CYS A 95 4.16 22.18 -24.76
CA CYS A 95 4.12 23.62 -25.00
C CYS A 95 5.15 24.44 -24.20
N CYS A 96 5.73 23.89 -23.13
CA CYS A 96 6.57 24.66 -22.23
C CYS A 96 7.68 23.81 -21.60
N ALA A 97 8.82 24.47 -21.39
CA ALA A 97 9.96 24.00 -20.63
C ALA A 97 10.02 24.75 -19.29
N GLY A 98 10.74 24.19 -18.33
CA GLY A 98 10.91 24.74 -16.98
C GLY A 98 10.56 23.73 -15.89
N ILE A 99 10.70 24.17 -14.63
CA ILE A 99 10.42 23.34 -13.46
C ILE A 99 8.91 23.13 -13.34
N ASN A 100 8.48 21.86 -13.31
CA ASN A 100 7.13 21.47 -12.98
C ASN A 100 7.10 20.76 -11.62
N ILE A 101 6.08 21.06 -10.83
CA ILE A 101 5.89 20.49 -9.49
C ILE A 101 4.81 19.41 -9.56
N ILE A 102 5.14 18.22 -9.07
CA ILE A 102 4.24 17.08 -8.99
C ILE A 102 4.07 16.73 -7.52
N THR A 103 2.83 16.64 -7.06
CA THR A 103 2.48 16.42 -5.66
C THR A 103 1.70 15.12 -5.51
N VAL A 104 2.07 14.32 -4.53
CA VAL A 104 1.26 13.20 -4.04
C VAL A 104 0.66 13.55 -2.69
N THR A 105 -0.61 13.22 -2.50
CA THR A 105 -1.27 13.19 -1.20
C THR A 105 -1.60 11.75 -0.87
N VAL A 106 -1.05 11.26 0.23
CA VAL A 106 -1.29 9.93 0.78
C VAL A 106 -2.29 10.07 1.91
N ALA A 107 -3.36 9.28 1.88
CA ALA A 107 -4.41 9.31 2.88
C ALA A 107 -4.72 7.90 3.40
N ASP A 108 -4.96 7.76 4.70
CA ASP A 108 -5.49 6.54 5.28
C ASP A 108 -7.03 6.45 5.10
N ASN A 109 -7.62 5.37 5.62
CA ASN A 109 -9.07 5.15 5.61
C ASN A 109 -9.82 5.81 6.79
N LYS A 110 -9.13 6.56 7.65
CA LYS A 110 -9.68 7.23 8.85
C LYS A 110 -9.63 8.77 8.74
N GLY A 111 -9.11 9.28 7.62
CA GLY A 111 -9.12 10.69 7.23
C GLY A 111 -7.81 11.44 7.42
N ALA A 112 -6.75 10.83 7.95
CA ALA A 112 -5.46 11.50 8.02
C ALA A 112 -4.75 11.50 6.67
N LYS A 113 -3.95 12.56 6.43
CA LYS A 113 -3.31 12.82 5.14
C LYS A 113 -1.91 13.41 5.31
N THR A 114 -1.01 13.02 4.41
CA THR A 114 0.33 13.60 4.26
C THR A 114 0.63 13.82 2.79
N SER A 115 1.24 14.96 2.45
CA SER A 115 1.59 15.30 1.06
C SER A 115 3.09 15.52 0.90
N LYS A 116 3.61 15.20 -0.28
CA LYS A 116 4.99 15.50 -0.69
C LYS A 116 5.04 15.89 -2.15
N SER A 117 5.97 16.75 -2.51
CA SER A 117 6.18 17.21 -3.87
C SER A 117 7.57 16.87 -4.38
N ILE A 118 7.69 16.72 -5.70
CA ILE A 118 8.95 16.58 -6.41
C ILE A 118 8.97 17.53 -7.61
N GLU A 119 10.14 18.08 -7.90
CA GLU A 119 10.39 18.93 -9.06
C GLU A 119 10.92 18.07 -10.21
N VAL A 120 10.32 18.25 -11.39
CA VAL A 120 10.77 17.66 -12.65
C VAL A 120 11.03 18.81 -13.61
N GLU A 121 12.23 18.90 -14.15
CA GLU A 121 12.58 19.92 -15.13
C GLU A 121 12.21 19.46 -16.54
N ILE A 122 11.34 20.22 -17.20
CA ILE A 122 10.98 19.99 -18.60
C ILE A 122 11.96 20.75 -19.49
N VAL A 123 12.55 20.07 -20.48
CA VAL A 123 13.52 20.64 -21.43
C VAL A 123 13.06 20.40 -22.88
N PHE A 124 13.64 21.09 -23.86
CA PHE A 124 13.35 20.86 -25.29
C PHE A 124 14.17 19.70 -25.88
#